data_AF-A0A0B6ZSC6-F1
#
_entry.id   AF-A0A0B6ZSC6-F1
#
_cell.length_a   1.000
_cell.length_b   1.000
_cell.length_c   1.000
_cell.angle_alpha   90.00
_cell.angle_beta   90.00
_cell.angle_gamma   90.00
#
_symmetry.space_group_name_H-M   'P 1'
#
loop_
_entity.id
_entity.type
_entity.pdbx_description
1 polymer ?
#
loop_
_entity_poly.entity_id
_entity_poly.type
_entity_poly.pdbx_seq_one_letter_code
_entity_poly.pdbx_strand_id
1 'polypeptide(L)'
;MNSDYVSESGPCLVESIQLFDFKVTPLLTGTNGYCRTWTPSGDYDLGAGGFFSYTTYQYNTLIYTASVDLLVSQFIDRSSMPDLSCPKDYFDCNYNNYCVSEDVTCNGYDDCGNSNDEITGCSRSYVFLAGVGVGIIFFVVIIAIIVVFVTRALRRRYIYTQIA
;
A
#
# COMPACT_ATOMS: atom_id res chain seq x y z
N MET A 1 6.32 -8.08 17.33
CA MET A 1 7.31 -9.18 17.31
C MET A 1 6.60 -10.49 17.04
N ASN A 2 6.59 -10.95 15.79
CA ASN A 2 5.92 -12.19 15.38
C ASN A 2 6.89 -13.38 15.52
N SER A 3 6.37 -14.52 15.98
CA SER A 3 7.12 -15.62 16.61
C SER A 3 7.69 -16.69 15.64
N ASP A 4 7.81 -16.41 14.35
CA ASP A 4 8.22 -17.43 13.36
C ASP A 4 9.72 -17.39 13.00
N TYR A 5 10.56 -16.97 13.96
CA TYR A 5 12.01 -17.02 13.79
C TYR A 5 12.54 -18.45 13.99
N VAL A 6 12.42 -19.28 12.96
CA VAL A 6 13.19 -20.53 12.90
C VAL A 6 14.58 -20.17 12.40
N SER A 7 15.53 -20.01 13.33
CA SER A 7 16.94 -19.91 13.01
C SER A 7 17.44 -21.26 12.49
N GLU A 8 17.21 -21.58 11.21
CA GLU A 8 18.00 -22.63 10.56
C GLU A 8 19.39 -22.07 10.29
N SER A 9 20.33 -22.54 11.09
CA SER A 9 21.74 -22.18 11.17
C SER A 9 22.54 -22.55 9.90
N GLY A 10 22.26 -21.88 8.78
CA GLY A 10 23.04 -22.00 7.53
C GLY A 10 23.26 -20.64 6.86
N PRO A 11 24.41 -20.41 6.18
CA PRO A 11 24.62 -19.20 5.41
C PRO A 11 23.64 -19.11 4.23
N CYS A 12 23.20 -17.90 3.91
CA CYS A 12 22.33 -17.66 2.77
C CYS A 12 23.09 -17.92 1.47
N LEU A 13 22.80 -19.05 0.82
CA LEU A 13 23.61 -19.54 -0.30
C LEU A 13 23.28 -18.86 -1.63
N VAL A 14 22.09 -18.28 -1.77
CA VAL A 14 21.56 -17.82 -3.07
C VAL A 14 21.06 -16.38 -3.03
N GLU A 15 20.32 -15.99 -2.00
CA GLU A 15 19.79 -14.64 -1.88
C GLU A 15 19.62 -14.24 -0.42
N SER A 16 19.80 -12.94 -0.15
CA SER A 16 19.53 -12.36 1.15
C SER A 16 19.06 -10.91 1.04
N ILE A 17 18.15 -10.53 1.94
CA ILE A 17 17.74 -9.15 2.16
C ILE A 17 18.21 -8.73 3.56
N GLN A 18 18.76 -7.54 3.67
CA GLN A 18 19.20 -6.96 4.92
C GLN A 18 18.66 -5.54 5.05
N LEU A 19 18.27 -5.20 6.27
CA LEU A 19 17.93 -3.85 6.67
C LEU A 19 18.83 -3.47 7.84
N PHE A 20 19.45 -2.29 7.76
CA PHE A 20 20.32 -1.76 8.80
C PHE A 20 19.84 -0.38 9.24
N ASP A 21 20.01 -0.08 10.52
CA ASP A 21 19.90 1.30 11.02
C ASP A 21 21.11 2.16 10.57
N PHE A 22 21.12 3.45 10.94
CA PHE A 22 22.22 4.36 10.61
C PHE A 22 23.56 3.98 11.26
N LYS A 23 23.54 3.12 12.28
CA LYS A 23 24.72 2.58 12.97
C LYS A 23 25.19 1.26 12.37
N VAL A 24 24.58 0.83 11.27
CA VAL A 24 24.86 -0.45 10.59
C VAL A 24 24.52 -1.66 11.47
N THR A 25 23.56 -1.50 12.38
CA THR A 25 22.99 -2.59 13.19
C THR A 25 21.97 -3.34 12.34
N PRO A 26 22.07 -4.68 12.19
CA PRO A 26 21.08 -5.44 11.43
C PRO A 26 19.73 -5.45 12.15
N LEU A 27 18.69 -4.98 11.47
CA LEU A 27 17.30 -4.90 11.96
C LEU A 27 16.46 -6.11 11.53
N LEU A 28 16.77 -6.71 10.39
CA LEU A 28 16.28 -8.03 10.04
C LEU A 28 17.09 -9.07 10.80
N THR A 29 16.41 -10.00 11.44
CA THR A 29 17.02 -11.00 12.30
C THR A 29 17.86 -11.99 11.47
N GLY A 30 19.14 -12.14 11.81
CA GLY A 30 20.08 -13.08 11.19
C GLY A 30 21.42 -12.45 10.80
N THR A 31 22.56 -13.09 11.09
CA THR A 31 23.90 -12.59 10.71
C THR A 31 24.13 -12.50 9.20
N ASN A 32 23.31 -13.20 8.41
CA ASN A 32 23.39 -13.22 6.95
C ASN A 32 22.17 -12.55 6.28
N GLY A 33 21.31 -11.87 7.04
CA GLY A 33 20.06 -11.31 6.55
C GLY A 33 18.91 -12.32 6.50
N TYR A 34 17.79 -11.86 5.93
CA TYR A 34 16.60 -12.64 5.71
C TYR A 34 16.72 -13.44 4.40
N CYS A 35 16.44 -14.74 4.45
CA CYS A 35 16.68 -15.67 3.35
C CYS A 35 15.52 -16.67 3.25
N ARG A 36 15.06 -16.97 2.02
CA ARG A 36 13.92 -17.84 1.61
C ARG A 36 12.69 -17.08 1.09
N THR A 37 11.71 -17.86 0.63
CA THR A 37 10.44 -17.47 -0.02
C THR A 37 9.43 -16.73 0.85
N TRP A 38 9.70 -16.49 2.15
CA TRP A 38 8.77 -15.76 3.01
C TRP A 38 9.16 -14.29 3.05
N THR A 39 8.18 -13.40 3.01
CA THR A 39 8.39 -11.96 2.93
C THR A 39 8.36 -11.39 4.34
N PRO A 40 9.50 -10.95 4.91
CA PRO A 40 9.49 -10.28 6.19
C PRO A 40 8.65 -9.01 6.07
N SER A 41 7.65 -8.90 6.96
CA SER A 41 6.84 -7.69 7.12
C SER A 41 6.90 -7.23 8.56
N GLY A 42 6.97 -5.92 8.73
CA GLY A 42 7.00 -5.29 10.04
C GLY A 42 7.55 -3.87 9.97
N ASP A 43 7.40 -3.19 11.10
CA ASP A 43 7.87 -1.83 11.29
C ASP A 43 9.26 -1.86 11.90
N TYR A 44 10.19 -1.07 11.34
CA TYR A 44 11.58 -1.02 11.78
C TYR A 44 12.01 0.42 12.03
N ASP A 45 12.48 0.70 13.24
CA ASP A 45 13.07 2.00 13.58
C ASP A 45 14.48 2.11 13.01
N LEU A 46 14.64 2.97 12.00
CA LEU A 46 15.93 3.26 11.37
C LEU A 46 16.72 4.34 12.14
N GLY A 47 16.11 5.05 13.09
CA GLY A 47 16.67 6.23 13.71
C GLY A 47 16.84 7.37 12.70
N ALA A 48 18.07 7.89 12.55
CA ALA A 48 18.37 8.99 11.64
C ALA A 48 18.37 8.60 10.14
N GLY A 49 18.32 7.30 9.82
CA GLY A 49 18.35 6.77 8.46
C GLY A 49 18.75 5.30 8.45
N GLY A 50 18.69 4.63 7.30
CA GLY A 50 19.02 3.21 7.24
C GLY A 50 19.53 2.76 5.89
N PHE A 51 20.02 1.53 5.83
CA PHE A 51 20.52 0.91 4.61
C PHE A 51 19.70 -0.34 4.31
N PHE A 52 19.14 -0.39 3.10
CA PHE A 52 18.57 -1.60 2.54
C PHE A 52 19.60 -2.25 1.60
N SER A 53 19.85 -3.54 1.78
CA SER A 53 20.77 -4.31 0.95
C SER A 53 20.11 -5.58 0.47
N TYR A 54 20.17 -5.83 -0.83
CA TYR A 54 19.78 -7.10 -1.44
C TYR A 54 21.00 -7.72 -2.10
N THR A 55 21.28 -8.98 -1.75
CA THR A 55 22.35 -9.77 -2.36
C THR A 55 21.75 -10.97 -3.06
N THR A 56 22.21 -11.24 -4.29
CA THR A 56 21.89 -12.46 -5.03
C THR A 56 23.15 -13.09 -5.58
N TYR A 57 23.17 -14.41 -5.61
CA TYR A 57 24.22 -15.21 -6.23
C TYR A 57 23.72 -15.80 -7.54
N GLN A 58 24.43 -15.54 -8.63
CA GLN A 58 24.11 -16.12 -9.92
C GLN A 58 24.53 -17.60 -9.94
N TYR A 59 23.55 -18.49 -9.89
CA TYR A 59 23.75 -19.91 -10.14
C TYR A 59 23.32 -20.23 -11.59
N ASN A 60 24.29 -20.52 -12.46
CA ASN A 60 24.08 -20.82 -13.90
C ASN A 60 23.53 -19.61 -14.71
N THR A 61 22.69 -19.83 -15.73
CA THR A 61 22.07 -18.78 -16.58
C THR A 61 20.79 -18.18 -16.00
N LEU A 62 20.41 -18.51 -14.76
CA LEU A 62 19.21 -18.00 -14.12
C LEU A 62 19.50 -16.64 -13.45
N ILE A 63 18.64 -15.65 -13.70
CA ILE A 63 18.70 -14.32 -13.09
C ILE A 63 17.62 -14.27 -12.02
N TYR A 64 18.03 -14.09 -10.76
CA TYR A 64 17.11 -13.80 -9.66
C TYR A 64 16.89 -12.29 -9.58
N THR A 65 15.64 -11.87 -9.39
CA THR A 65 15.26 -10.46 -9.20
C THR A 65 14.44 -10.36 -7.93
N ALA A 66 14.82 -9.49 -7.01
CA ALA A 66 13.99 -9.16 -5.87
C ALA A 66 12.99 -8.06 -6.23
N SER A 67 11.77 -8.21 -5.72
CA SER A 67 10.79 -7.13 -5.63
C SER A 67 10.66 -6.76 -4.15
N VAL A 68 10.76 -5.47 -3.83
CA VAL A 68 10.54 -4.97 -2.48
C VAL A 68 9.69 -3.72 -2.56
N ASP A 69 8.71 -3.63 -1.67
CA ASP A 69 7.97 -2.41 -1.40
C ASP A 69 8.50 -1.85 -0.08
N LEU A 70 9.05 -0.64 -0.12
CA LEU A 70 9.58 0.05 1.04
C LEU A 70 8.81 1.35 1.23
N LEU A 71 8.09 1.44 2.33
CA LEU A 71 7.54 2.70 2.83
C LEU A 71 8.47 3.21 3.92
N VAL A 72 8.94 4.44 3.77
CA VAL A 72 9.83 5.08 4.74
C VAL A 72 9.22 6.41 5.13
N SER A 73 8.83 6.51 6.40
CA SER A 73 8.05 7.62 6.93
C SER A 73 8.78 8.24 8.11
N GLN A 74 8.80 9.56 8.17
CA GLN A 74 9.29 10.24 9.36
C GLN A 74 8.26 10.13 10.47
N PHE A 75 8.70 9.70 11.65
CA PHE A 75 7.85 9.67 12.84
C PHE A 75 8.51 10.41 14.01
N ILE A 76 7.68 10.81 14.97
CA ILE A 76 8.10 11.26 16.29
C ILE A 76 7.54 10.31 17.33
N ASP A 77 8.37 9.88 18.27
CA ASP A 77 7.89 9.16 19.46
C ASP A 77 7.30 10.15 20.47
N ARG A 78 5.98 10.13 20.68
CA ARG A 78 5.28 11.02 21.62
C ARG A 78 5.70 10.81 23.08
N SER A 79 6.34 9.68 23.41
CA SER A 79 6.92 9.47 24.74
C SER A 79 8.08 10.42 25.05
N SER A 80 8.67 11.02 24.02
CA SER A 80 9.68 12.08 24.15
C SER A 80 9.09 13.48 24.36
N MET A 81 7.77 13.64 24.31
CA MET A 81 7.07 14.92 24.47
C MET A 81 6.59 15.15 25.91
N PRO A 82 6.52 16.41 26.38
CA PRO A 82 6.13 16.74 27.75
C PRO A 82 4.68 16.34 28.09
N ASP A 83 3.75 16.44 27.14
CA ASP A 83 2.33 16.18 27.35
C ASP A 83 1.87 14.81 26.80
N LEU A 84 2.82 13.98 26.35
CA LEU A 84 2.55 12.68 25.72
C LEU A 84 1.61 12.75 24.49
N SER A 85 1.48 13.94 23.91
CA SER A 85 0.66 14.23 22.74
C SER A 85 1.52 14.45 21.52
N CYS A 86 0.99 14.16 20.34
CA CYS A 86 1.63 14.57 19.10
C CYS A 86 1.72 16.10 19.02
N PRO A 87 2.81 16.63 18.44
CA PRO A 87 2.97 18.06 18.25
C PRO A 87 1.98 18.56 17.20
N LYS A 88 1.88 19.89 17.07
CA LYS A 88 1.09 20.50 16.01
C LYS A 88 1.60 20.03 14.63
N ASP A 89 0.68 19.82 13.70
CA ASP A 89 0.93 19.39 12.32
C ASP A 89 1.39 17.91 12.22
N TYR A 90 1.21 17.13 13.29
CA TYR A 90 1.44 15.70 13.32
C TYR A 90 0.17 14.94 13.74
N PHE A 91 -0.06 13.80 13.09
CA PHE A 91 -1.15 12.89 13.34
C PHE A 91 -0.76 11.79 14.34
N ASP A 92 -1.66 11.50 15.29
CA ASP A 92 -1.46 10.43 16.27
C ASP A 92 -1.89 9.08 15.72
N CYS A 93 -0.91 8.20 15.51
CA CYS A 93 -1.14 6.84 15.02
C CYS A 93 -1.96 5.99 15.99
N ASN A 94 -2.04 6.37 17.27
CA ASN A 94 -2.60 5.56 18.35
C ASN A 94 -1.99 4.15 18.43
N TYR A 95 -0.75 4.01 17.95
CA TYR A 95 0.00 2.78 17.85
C TYR A 95 1.49 3.08 17.98
N ASN A 96 2.22 2.24 18.71
CA ASN A 96 3.66 2.36 18.99
C ASN A 96 4.14 3.73 19.53
N ASN A 97 3.24 4.57 20.06
CA ASN A 97 3.53 5.95 20.47
C ASN A 97 4.06 6.84 19.34
N TYR A 98 3.77 6.49 18.08
CA TYR A 98 4.25 7.23 16.93
C TYR A 98 3.29 8.33 16.50
N CYS A 99 3.88 9.44 16.09
CA CYS A 99 3.23 10.54 15.42
C CYS A 99 3.85 10.67 14.02
N VAL A 100 3.03 10.67 12.98
CA VAL A 100 3.48 10.91 11.60
C VAL A 100 3.08 12.32 11.16
N SER A 101 3.69 12.85 10.11
CA SER A 101 3.30 14.17 9.58
C SER A 101 1.83 14.15 9.14
N GLU A 102 1.08 15.23 9.37
CA GLU A 102 -0.27 15.35 8.80
C GLU A 102 -0.27 15.27 7.26
N ASP A 103 0.84 15.67 6.61
CA ASP A 103 0.99 15.63 5.14
C ASP A 103 0.98 14.20 4.56
N VAL A 104 1.26 13.19 5.38
CA VAL A 104 1.23 11.78 4.97
C VAL A 104 -0.08 11.10 5.34
N THR A 105 -1.04 11.80 5.93
CA THR A 105 -2.37 11.24 6.18
C THR A 105 -3.23 11.21 4.92
N CYS A 106 -4.03 10.16 4.76
CA CYS A 106 -4.92 9.95 3.63
C CYS A 106 -4.20 9.93 2.27
N ASN A 107 -2.95 9.49 2.22
CA ASN A 107 -2.11 9.49 1.02
C ASN A 107 -2.17 8.16 0.23
N GLY A 108 -2.82 7.14 0.79
CA GLY A 108 -2.93 5.78 0.25
C GLY A 108 -1.91 4.77 0.77
N TYR A 109 -1.03 5.15 1.70
CA TYR A 109 0.03 4.35 2.31
C TYR A 109 -0.17 4.26 3.82
N ASP A 110 0.22 3.15 4.43
CA ASP A 110 0.08 2.92 5.88
C ASP A 110 1.34 3.41 6.61
N ASP A 111 1.46 4.73 6.79
CA ASP A 111 2.62 5.36 7.43
C ASP A 111 2.66 5.09 8.95
N CYS A 112 1.51 4.77 9.57
CA CYS A 112 1.44 4.42 10.98
C CYS A 112 1.75 2.96 11.31
N GLY A 113 1.68 2.04 10.33
CA GLY A 113 1.78 0.58 10.53
C GLY A 113 0.50 -0.08 11.08
N ASN A 114 -0.59 0.68 11.21
CA ASN A 114 -1.92 0.23 11.67
C ASN A 114 -3.08 0.81 10.84
N SER A 115 -2.77 1.47 9.73
CA SER A 115 -3.64 2.13 8.76
C SER A 115 -4.50 3.26 9.31
N ASN A 116 -4.24 3.74 10.54
CA ASN A 116 -5.11 4.72 11.18
C ASN A 116 -5.07 6.09 10.50
N ASP A 117 -3.90 6.47 9.99
CA ASP A 117 -3.62 7.64 9.14
C ASP A 117 -4.40 7.64 7.82
N GLU A 118 -4.87 6.47 7.37
CA GLU A 118 -5.64 6.31 6.12
C GLU A 118 -7.16 6.18 6.34
N ILE A 119 -7.59 6.09 7.59
CA ILE A 119 -8.99 5.83 7.96
C ILE A 119 -9.58 7.01 8.73
N THR A 120 -8.84 7.52 9.73
CA THR A 120 -9.35 8.52 10.66
C THR A 120 -9.22 9.92 10.05
N GLY A 121 -10.32 10.67 9.97
CA GLY A 121 -10.30 12.02 9.38
C GLY A 121 -10.23 12.03 7.85
N CYS A 122 -9.91 10.88 7.23
CA CYS A 122 -9.99 10.70 5.79
C CYS A 122 -11.45 10.65 5.36
N SER A 123 -11.96 11.80 4.93
CA SER A 123 -13.19 11.86 4.16
C SER A 123 -12.93 11.15 2.84
N ARG A 124 -13.12 9.81 2.78
CA ARG A 124 -13.13 9.04 1.52
C ARG A 124 -13.94 9.87 0.55
N SER A 125 -13.28 10.48 -0.43
CA SER A 125 -13.82 11.68 -1.08
C SER A 125 -15.22 11.34 -1.54
N TYR A 126 -16.23 11.99 -0.95
CA TYR A 126 -17.63 11.86 -1.35
C TYR A 126 -17.76 11.97 -2.88
N VAL A 127 -16.81 12.70 -3.48
CA VAL A 127 -16.50 12.80 -4.91
C VAL A 127 -16.38 11.44 -5.63
N PHE A 128 -15.71 10.42 -5.09
CA PHE A 128 -15.59 9.10 -5.73
C PHE A 128 -16.92 8.35 -5.74
N LEU A 129 -17.65 8.33 -4.61
CA LEU A 129 -18.96 7.66 -4.54
C LEU A 129 -20.02 8.42 -5.37
N ALA A 130 -20.00 9.75 -5.33
CA ALA A 130 -20.87 10.58 -6.16
C ALA A 130 -20.53 10.45 -7.65
N GLY A 131 -19.25 10.41 -8.01
CA GLY A 131 -18.78 10.26 -9.39
C GLY A 131 -19.16 8.91 -10.00
N VAL A 132 -18.97 7.82 -9.26
CA VAL A 132 -19.41 6.47 -9.70
C VAL A 132 -20.93 6.41 -9.84
N GLY A 133 -21.68 6.96 -8.87
CA GLY A 133 -23.14 7.00 -8.93
C GLY A 133 -23.68 7.74 -10.14
N VAL A 134 -23.17 8.96 -10.40
CA VAL A 134 -23.58 9.77 -11.57
C VAL A 134 -23.18 9.07 -12.88
N GLY A 135 -21.99 8.47 -12.93
CA GLY A 135 -21.52 7.72 -14.10
C GLY A 135 -22.43 6.54 -14.46
N ILE A 136 -22.85 5.75 -13.47
CA ILE A 136 -23.76 4.61 -13.67
C ILE A 136 -25.12 5.10 -14.18
N ILE A 137 -25.68 6.16 -13.57
CA ILE A 137 -26.98 6.71 -13.98
C ILE A 137 -26.93 7.19 -15.43
N PHE A 138 -25.88 7.93 -15.81
CA PHE A 138 -25.72 8.44 -17.16
C PHE A 138 -25.59 7.32 -18.20
N PHE A 139 -24.83 6.27 -17.87
CA PHE A 139 -24.66 5.10 -18.73
C PHE A 139 -25.99 4.34 -18.95
N VAL A 140 -26.78 4.14 -17.90
CA VAL A 140 -28.11 3.49 -17.99
C VAL A 140 -29.06 4.31 -18.86
N VAL A 141 -29.07 5.65 -18.72
CA VAL A 141 -29.89 6.54 -19.55
C VAL A 141 -29.49 6.46 -21.02
N ILE A 142 -28.19 6.45 -21.34
CA ILE A 142 -27.70 6.31 -22.72
C ILE A 142 -28.16 4.97 -23.32
N ILE A 143 -28.02 3.87 -22.58
CA ILE A 143 -28.48 2.54 -23.05
C ILE A 143 -29.99 2.57 -23.33
N ALA A 144 -30.79 3.14 -22.43
CA ALA A 144 -32.24 3.24 -22.61
C ALA A 144 -32.60 4.03 -23.88
N ILE A 145 -31.92 5.15 -24.15
CA ILE A 145 -32.12 5.95 -25.36
C ILE A 145 -31.78 5.15 -26.63
N ILE A 146 -30.65 4.44 -26.62
CA ILE A 146 -30.23 3.58 -27.74
C ILE A 146 -31.28 2.50 -28.01
N VAL A 147 -31.75 1.81 -26.97
CA VAL A 147 -32.80 0.78 -27.09
C VAL A 147 -34.09 1.36 -27.68
N VAL A 148 -34.53 2.54 -27.23
CA VAL A 148 -35.71 3.22 -27.79
C VAL A 148 -35.51 3.59 -29.27
N PHE A 149 -34.33 4.09 -29.64
CA PHE A 149 -34.03 4.43 -31.04
C PHE A 149 -34.00 3.19 -31.94
N VAL A 150 -33.33 2.12 -31.51
CA VAL A 150 -33.25 0.87 -32.26
C VAL A 150 -34.63 0.24 -32.42
N THR A 151 -35.41 0.13 -31.35
CA THR A 151 -36.78 -0.43 -31.41
C THR A 151 -37.70 0.40 -32.31
N ARG A 152 -37.61 1.73 -32.28
CA ARG A 152 -38.36 2.60 -33.20
C ARG A 152 -37.92 2.44 -34.66
N ALA A 153 -36.61 2.36 -34.92
CA ALA A 153 -36.08 2.15 -36.27
C ALA A 153 -36.50 0.79 -36.84
N LEU A 154 -36.46 -0.26 -36.03
CA LEU A 154 -36.90 -1.60 -36.40
C LEU A 154 -38.41 -1.66 -36.65
N ARG A 155 -39.24 -1.00 -35.81
CA ARG A 155 -40.69 -0.88 -36.07
C ARG A 155 -41.00 -0.18 -37.39
N ARG A 156 -40.30 0.92 -37.70
CA ARG A 156 -40.47 1.62 -38.98
C ARG A 156 -40.14 0.71 -40.16
N ARG A 157 -39.02 -0.03 -40.10
CA ARG A 157 -38.65 -0.99 -41.15
C ARG A 157 -39.68 -2.11 -41.31
N TYR A 158 -40.22 -2.64 -40.21
CA TYR A 158 -41.24 -3.69 -40.24
C TYR A 158 -42.55 -3.24 -40.92
N ILE A 159 -42.99 -1.99 -40.70
CA ILE A 159 -44.19 -1.44 -41.33
C ILE A 159 -43.99 -1.25 -42.84
N TYR A 160 -42.80 -0.82 -43.29
CA TYR A 160 -42.51 -0.68 -44.72
C TYR A 160 -42.48 -2.02 -45.47
N THR A 161 -42.10 -3.12 -44.80
CA THR A 161 -42.13 -4.47 -45.40
C THR A 161 -43.51 -5.13 -45.45
N GLN A 162 -44.54 -4.56 -44.79
CA GLN A 162 -45.92 -5.06 -44.81
C GLN A 162 -46.81 -4.35 -45.85
N ILE A 163 -46.31 -3.30 -46.52
CA ILE A 163 -47.05 -2.49 -47.51
C ILE A 163 -46.45 -2.63 -48.93
N ALA A 164 -45.35 -3.39 -49.09
CA ALA A 164 -44.73 -3.71 -50.37
C ALA A 164 -45.15 -5.10 -50.88
#